data_AF-A0A0F9Q195-F1
#
_entry.id   AF-A0A0F9Q195-F1
#
_cell.length_a   1.000
_cell.length_b   1.000
_cell.length_c   1.000
_cell.angle_alpha   90.00
_cell.angle_beta   90.00
_cell.angle_gamma   90.00
#
_symmetry.space_group_name_H-M   'P 1'
#
loop_
_entity.id
_entity.type
_entity.pdbx_description
1 polymer ?
#
loop_
_entity_poly.entity_id
_entity_poly.type
_entity_poly.pdbx_seq_one_letter_code
_entity_poly.pdbx_strand_id
1 'polypeptide(L)'
;MNWYKRAQRLIENLPKDMSYLDIGHNVYRGDKPRKEPNQLWIYYEGQILIEPETEELTRHFYAFDENMLDGSIYSGRYDSYTGALSISPNTEMSRMRSIPDFLIRSLKQKFPNIKDMYVFD
;
A
#
# COMPACT_ATOMS: atom_id res chain seq x y z
N MET A 1 -5.30 14.38 29.15
CA MET A 1 -4.49 13.34 28.47
C MET A 1 -3.82 13.98 27.27
N ASN A 2 -2.49 14.12 27.28
CA ASN A 2 -1.70 14.88 26.29
C ASN A 2 -1.75 14.19 24.91
N TRP A 3 -1.96 14.96 23.83
CA TRP A 3 -1.98 14.49 22.45
C TRP A 3 -0.70 13.72 22.08
N TYR A 4 0.44 14.08 22.68
CA TYR A 4 1.70 13.37 22.56
C TYR A 4 1.61 11.91 23.02
N LYS A 5 0.89 11.62 24.13
CA LYS A 5 0.67 10.24 24.62
C LYS A 5 -0.31 9.45 23.75
N ARG A 6 -1.21 10.11 23.02
CA ARG A 6 -2.07 9.46 22.01
C ARG A 6 -1.27 9.10 20.76
N ALA A 7 -0.41 10.00 20.30
CA ALA A 7 0.50 9.75 19.18
C ALA A 7 1.49 8.62 19.52
N GLN A 8 2.06 8.61 20.74
CA GLN A 8 2.91 7.52 21.23
C GLN A 8 2.18 6.17 21.26
N ARG A 9 0.94 6.11 21.76
CA ARG A 9 0.15 4.86 21.74
C ARG A 9 -0.22 4.37 20.35
N LEU A 10 -0.37 5.27 19.37
CA LEU A 10 -0.59 4.90 17.98
C LEU A 10 0.70 4.34 17.36
N ILE A 11 1.86 4.90 17.72
CA ILE A 11 3.18 4.44 17.27
C ILE A 11 3.60 3.13 17.97
N GLU A 12 3.25 2.92 19.23
CA GLU A 12 3.59 1.73 20.02
C GLU A 12 2.73 0.50 19.69
N ASN A 13 1.55 0.68 19.08
CA ASN A 13 0.66 -0.42 18.66
C ASN A 13 0.76 -0.77 17.16
N LEU A 14 1.58 -0.05 16.40
CA LEU A 14 1.95 -0.51 15.07
C LEU A 14 2.93 -1.68 15.26
N PRO A 15 2.65 -2.89 14.73
CA PRO A 15 3.63 -3.96 14.79
C PRO A 15 4.89 -3.46 14.10
N LYS A 16 5.97 -3.36 14.89
CA LYS A 16 7.26 -2.79 14.53
C LYS A 16 7.96 -3.47 13.35
N ASP A 17 7.37 -4.55 12.82
CA ASP A 17 7.92 -5.39 11.75
C ASP A 17 6.91 -5.65 10.61
N MET A 18 5.97 -4.74 10.33
CA MET A 18 5.23 -4.82 9.06
C MET A 18 6.03 -4.13 7.96
N SER A 19 6.49 -4.89 6.98
CA SER A 19 6.95 -4.36 5.69
C SER A 19 5.74 -3.99 4.82
N TYR A 20 5.94 -3.18 3.77
CA TYR A 20 4.84 -2.87 2.83
C TYR A 20 4.26 -4.14 2.17
N LEU A 21 5.06 -5.20 2.08
CA LEU A 21 4.68 -6.52 1.59
C LEU A 21 3.70 -7.23 2.54
N ASP A 22 3.66 -6.86 3.82
CA ASP A 22 2.81 -7.51 4.83
C ASP A 22 1.39 -6.93 4.87
N ILE A 23 1.20 -5.71 4.38
CA ILE A 23 -0.15 -5.15 4.16
C ILE A 23 -0.86 -6.05 3.16
N GLY A 24 -2.12 -6.41 3.39
CA GLY A 24 -2.86 -7.32 2.51
C GLY A 24 -2.38 -8.77 2.47
N HIS A 25 -1.13 -9.11 2.80
CA HIS A 25 -0.58 -10.47 2.68
C HIS A 25 -1.09 -11.47 3.73
N ASN A 26 -2.22 -11.17 4.38
CA ASN A 26 -2.96 -12.08 5.24
C ASN A 26 -3.81 -13.10 4.46
N VAL A 27 -3.47 -13.38 3.20
CA VAL A 27 -4.34 -14.17 2.31
C VAL A 27 -4.57 -15.60 2.83
N TYR A 28 -3.74 -16.12 3.76
CA TYR A 28 -3.86 -17.51 4.24
C TYR A 28 -3.53 -17.74 5.72
N ARG A 29 -3.95 -16.86 6.64
CA ARG A 29 -3.85 -17.13 8.10
C ARG A 29 -5.04 -17.94 8.66
N GLY A 30 -5.59 -18.88 7.91
CA GLY A 30 -6.61 -19.84 8.39
C GLY A 30 -8.03 -19.28 8.60
N ASP A 31 -8.24 -17.96 8.49
CA ASP A 31 -9.54 -17.33 8.74
C ASP A 31 -10.27 -16.96 7.44
N LYS A 32 -11.03 -17.93 6.90
CA LYS A 32 -12.07 -17.82 5.86
C LYS A 32 -11.61 -17.31 4.47
N PRO A 33 -12.18 -17.83 3.36
CA PRO A 33 -11.91 -17.29 2.04
C PRO A 33 -12.33 -15.80 1.98
N ARG A 34 -11.40 -14.93 1.57
CA ARG A 34 -11.68 -13.50 1.37
C ARG A 34 -12.70 -13.34 0.25
N LYS A 35 -13.69 -12.46 0.44
CA LYS A 35 -14.73 -12.17 -0.58
C LYS A 35 -14.17 -11.41 -1.78
N GLU A 36 -13.15 -10.57 -1.55
CA GLU A 36 -12.48 -9.80 -2.59
C GLU A 36 -10.96 -9.90 -2.38
N PRO A 37 -10.17 -10.01 -3.46
CA PRO A 37 -8.71 -10.00 -3.36
C PRO A 37 -8.21 -8.63 -2.87
N ASN A 38 -6.97 -8.59 -2.38
CA ASN A 38 -6.27 -7.30 -2.27
C ASN A 38 -5.94 -6.78 -3.66
N GLN A 39 -5.41 -5.57 -3.71
CA GLN A 39 -5.01 -4.93 -4.94
C GLN A 39 -3.57 -4.48 -4.83
N LEU A 40 -2.73 -4.89 -5.78
CA LEU A 40 -1.43 -4.29 -6.01
C LEU A 40 -1.63 -3.06 -6.89
N TRP A 41 -0.88 -2.00 -6.64
CA TRP A 41 -0.96 -0.80 -7.46
C TRP A 41 0.42 -0.19 -7.70
N ILE A 42 0.55 0.51 -8.82
CA ILE A 42 1.70 1.34 -9.19
C ILE A 42 1.24 2.69 -9.72
N TYR A 43 2.06 3.72 -9.53
CA TYR A 43 1.92 5.00 -10.21
C TYR A 43 2.95 5.09 -11.34
N TYR A 44 2.44 5.02 -12.57
CA TYR A 44 3.21 4.96 -13.81
C TYR A 44 2.61 5.93 -14.83
N GLU A 45 3.45 6.73 -15.49
CA GLU A 45 3.04 7.68 -16.55
C GLU A 45 1.81 8.55 -16.22
N GLY A 46 1.74 9.05 -14.99
CA GLY A 46 0.65 9.92 -14.57
C GLY A 46 -0.61 9.21 -14.08
N GLN A 47 -0.64 7.87 -14.09
CA GLN A 47 -1.81 7.06 -13.80
C GLN A 47 -1.56 6.05 -12.68
N ILE A 48 -2.63 5.68 -11.97
CA ILE A 48 -2.62 4.56 -11.01
C ILE A 48 -3.12 3.32 -11.73
N LEU A 49 -2.22 2.36 -11.93
CA LEU A 49 -2.52 1.03 -12.44
C LEU A 49 -2.74 0.09 -11.26
N ILE A 50 -3.67 -0.85 -11.40
CA ILE A 50 -4.16 -1.70 -10.30
C ILE A 50 -4.37 -3.10 -10.83
N GLU A 51 -3.85 -4.09 -10.10
CA GLU A 51 -4.04 -5.51 -10.40
C GLU A 51 -4.53 -6.24 -9.14
N PRO A 52 -5.46 -7.22 -9.27
CA PRO A 52 -5.87 -8.03 -8.14
C PRO A 52 -4.72 -8.92 -7.69
N GLU A 53 -4.48 -8.98 -6.38
CA GLU A 53 -3.54 -9.93 -5.80
C GLU A 53 -4.12 -11.35 -5.86
N THR A 54 -3.35 -12.28 -6.42
CA THR A 54 -3.65 -13.72 -6.42
C THR A 54 -2.51 -14.47 -5.72
N GLU A 55 -2.65 -15.79 -5.54
CA GLU A 55 -1.58 -16.63 -4.97
C GLU A 55 -0.26 -16.51 -5.75
N GLU A 56 -0.33 -16.47 -7.08
CA GLU A 56 0.83 -16.34 -7.96
C GLU A 56 1.35 -14.88 -7.98
N LEU A 57 0.45 -13.91 -7.82
CA LEU A 57 0.71 -12.49 -8.01
C LEU A 57 0.82 -11.73 -6.69
N THR A 58 1.50 -12.31 -5.70
CA THR A 58 1.77 -11.62 -4.41
C THR A 58 2.84 -10.53 -4.55
N ARG A 59 3.63 -10.55 -5.63
CA ARG A 59 4.69 -9.57 -5.87
C ARG A 59 4.37 -8.75 -7.12
N HIS A 60 4.64 -7.44 -7.06
CA HIS A 60 4.40 -6.50 -8.16
C HIS A 60 5.01 -6.94 -9.49
N PHE A 61 6.17 -7.60 -9.49
CA PHE A 61 6.83 -8.03 -10.74
C PHE A 61 6.19 -9.24 -11.42
N TYR A 62 5.27 -9.92 -10.76
CA TYR A 62 4.42 -10.89 -11.45
C TYR A 62 3.14 -10.22 -11.98
N ALA A 63 2.70 -9.12 -11.35
CA ALA A 63 1.43 -8.47 -11.67
C ALA A 63 1.56 -7.39 -12.76
N PHE A 64 2.72 -6.73 -12.87
CA PHE A 64 2.97 -5.67 -13.83
C PHE A 64 4.16 -5.99 -14.72
N ASP A 65 4.17 -5.45 -15.94
CA ASP A 65 5.31 -5.55 -16.86
C ASP A 65 6.56 -4.91 -16.25
N GLU A 66 7.72 -5.50 -16.50
CA GLU A 66 9.01 -5.05 -15.95
C GLU A 66 9.29 -3.57 -16.28
N ASN A 67 9.00 -3.14 -17.51
CA ASN A 67 9.22 -1.73 -17.91
C ASN A 67 8.31 -0.77 -17.12
N MET A 68 7.10 -1.22 -16.76
CA MET A 68 6.18 -0.42 -15.95
C MET A 68 6.67 -0.28 -14.52
N LEU A 69 7.26 -1.34 -13.96
CA LEU A 69 7.85 -1.29 -12.63
C LEU A 69 9.05 -0.37 -12.58
N ASP A 70 9.95 -0.51 -13.54
CA ASP A 70 11.16 0.32 -13.64
C ASP A 70 10.81 1.80 -13.80
N GLY A 71 9.77 2.12 -14.56
CA GLY A 71 9.28 3.49 -14.69
C GLY A 71 8.30 3.93 -13.59
N SER A 72 7.91 3.04 -12.67
CA SER A 72 7.00 3.40 -11.58
C SER A 72 7.75 4.19 -10.51
N ILE A 73 7.12 5.26 -10.03
CA ILE A 73 7.72 6.12 -8.99
C ILE A 73 7.17 5.84 -7.59
N TYR A 74 5.96 5.28 -7.53
CA TYR A 74 5.34 4.78 -6.31
C TYR A 74 4.67 3.45 -6.62
N SER A 75 4.72 2.55 -5.66
CA SER A 75 3.96 1.31 -5.68
C SER A 75 3.31 1.08 -4.32
N GLY A 76 2.45 0.09 -4.24
CA GLY A 76 1.91 -0.32 -2.96
C GLY A 76 0.82 -1.34 -3.12
N ARG A 77 0.09 -1.53 -2.03
CA ARG A 77 -0.97 -2.52 -1.92
C ARG A 77 -2.13 -1.98 -1.13
N TYR A 78 -3.32 -2.40 -1.48
CA TYR A 78 -4.56 -2.04 -0.82
C TYR A 78 -5.28 -3.31 -0.35
N ASP A 79 -5.56 -3.38 0.95
CA ASP A 79 -6.38 -4.42 1.55
C ASP A 79 -7.84 -3.95 1.58
N SER A 80 -8.64 -4.54 0.68
CA SER A 80 -10.05 -4.19 0.46
C SER A 80 -10.95 -4.45 1.67
N TYR A 81 -10.57 -5.37 2.55
CA TYR A 81 -11.34 -5.75 3.72
C TYR A 81 -11.12 -4.76 4.88
N THR A 82 -9.86 -4.46 5.17
CA THR A 82 -9.49 -3.56 6.27
C THR A 82 -9.57 -2.09 5.86
N GLY A 83 -9.38 -1.78 4.58
CA GLY A 83 -9.18 -0.43 4.08
C GLY A 83 -7.75 0.09 4.28
N ALA A 84 -6.79 -0.79 4.57
CA ALA A 84 -5.39 -0.42 4.72
C ALA A 84 -4.73 -0.23 3.35
N LEU A 85 -4.02 0.88 3.16
CA LEU A 85 -3.25 1.14 1.94
C LEU A 85 -1.77 1.39 2.27
N SER A 86 -0.88 0.69 1.59
CA SER A 86 0.56 0.95 1.61
C SER A 86 0.98 1.84 0.45
N ILE A 87 1.97 2.69 0.71
CA ILE A 87 2.69 3.50 -0.27
C ILE A 87 4.18 3.22 -0.07
N SER A 88 4.82 2.68 -1.09
CA SER A 88 6.26 2.45 -1.18
C SER A 88 6.80 3.33 -2.32
N PRO A 89 7.55 4.39 -2.03
CA PRO A 89 8.28 5.12 -3.05
C PRO A 89 9.37 4.23 -3.65
N ASN A 90 9.75 4.51 -4.90
CA ASN A 90 10.99 3.95 -5.44
C ASN A 90 12.22 4.64 -4.80
N THR A 91 13.42 4.15 -5.11
CA THR A 91 14.69 4.64 -4.54
C THR A 91 14.94 6.14 -4.74
N GLU A 92 14.42 6.73 -5.81
CA GLU A 92 14.58 8.17 -6.06
C GLU A 92 13.59 8.99 -5.24
N MET A 93 12.35 8.52 -5.16
CA MET A 93 11.26 9.17 -4.43
C MET A 93 11.38 9.00 -2.91
N SER A 94 12.05 7.97 -2.41
CA SER A 94 12.27 7.76 -0.96
C SER A 94 13.08 8.90 -0.31
N ARG A 95 13.80 9.68 -1.13
CA ARG A 95 14.52 10.89 -0.68
C ARG A 95 13.63 12.11 -0.50
N MET A 96 12.40 12.08 -1.00
CA MET A 96 11.46 13.18 -0.85
C MET A 96 10.92 13.23 0.58
N ARG A 97 10.69 14.44 1.10
CA ARG A 97 10.19 14.63 2.47
C ARG A 97 8.74 14.17 2.69
N SER A 98 7.97 14.05 1.61
CA SER A 98 6.54 13.78 1.68
C SER A 98 6.01 13.24 0.36
N ILE A 99 4.97 12.40 0.44
CA ILE A 99 4.22 11.93 -0.72
C ILE A 99 3.43 13.10 -1.34
N PRO A 100 3.43 13.28 -2.68
CA PRO A 100 2.70 14.35 -3.32
C PRO A 100 1.18 14.29 -3.10
N ASP A 101 0.56 15.44 -2.80
CA ASP A 101 -0.89 15.54 -2.54
C ASP A 101 -1.76 15.07 -3.70
N PHE A 102 -1.29 15.21 -4.95
CA PHE A 102 -2.03 14.71 -6.11
C PHE A 102 -2.16 13.18 -6.05
N LEU A 103 -1.11 12.47 -5.63
CA LEU A 103 -1.11 11.02 -5.56
C LEU A 103 -2.08 10.54 -4.49
N ILE A 104 -2.04 11.18 -3.31
CA ILE A 104 -2.97 10.88 -2.22
C ILE A 104 -4.43 11.08 -2.66
N ARG A 105 -4.73 12.15 -3.39
CA ARG A 105 -6.07 12.40 -3.93
C ARG A 105 -6.47 11.33 -4.94
N SER A 106 -5.59 10.98 -5.88
CA SER A 106 -5.87 9.94 -6.88
C SER A 106 -6.08 8.56 -6.24
N LEU A 107 -5.29 8.21 -5.21
CA LEU A 107 -5.45 6.96 -4.47
C LEU A 107 -6.79 6.90 -3.74
N LYS A 108 -7.24 7.99 -3.11
CA LYS A 108 -8.56 8.06 -2.47
C LYS A 108 -9.72 7.98 -3.46
N GLN A 109 -9.53 8.47 -4.69
CA GLN A 109 -10.53 8.31 -5.75
C GLN A 109 -10.61 6.86 -6.24
N LYS A 110 -9.47 6.18 -6.37
CA LYS A 110 -9.40 4.78 -6.80
C LYS A 110 -9.84 3.79 -5.73
N PHE A 111 -9.49 4.06 -4.47
CA PHE A 111 -9.82 3.23 -3.31
C PHE A 111 -10.65 4.07 -2.32
N PRO A 112 -11.98 4.19 -2.55
CA PRO A 112 -12.83 5.08 -1.73
C PRO A 112 -12.96 4.65 -0.27
N ASN A 113 -12.59 3.40 0.05
CA ASN A 113 -12.73 2.81 1.39
C ASN A 113 -11.42 2.80 2.21
N ILE A 114 -10.40 3.59 1.82
CA ILE A 114 -9.18 3.73 2.63
C ILE A 114 -9.53 4.25 4.03
N LYS A 115 -9.11 3.52 5.05
CA LYS A 115 -9.21 3.91 6.47
C LYS A 115 -7.85 4.31 7.02
N ASP A 116 -6.83 3.51 6.70
CA ASP A 116 -5.47 3.70 7.18
C ASP A 116 -4.50 3.72 6.00
N MET A 117 -3.53 4.62 6.07
CA MET A 117 -2.51 4.79 5.04
C MET A 117 -1.13 4.72 5.67
N TYR A 118 -0.29 3.87 5.11
CA TYR A 118 1.04 3.57 5.60
C TYR A 118 2.06 3.92 4.52
N VAL A 119 3.06 4.71 4.88
CA VAL A 119 4.17 5.06 3.99
C VAL A 119 5.41 4.33 4.49
N PHE A 120 6.09 3.63 3.58
CA PHE A 120 7.30 2.87 3.84
C PHE A 120 8.50 3.53 3.13
N ASP A 121 9.70 3.30 3.66
CA ASP A 121 10.96 3.86 3.16
C ASP A 121 11.74 2.85 2.30
#